data_AF-U5MSJ7-F1
#
_entry.id   AF-U5MSJ7-F1
#
_cell.length_a   1.000
_cell.length_b   1.000
_cell.length_c   1.000
_cell.angle_alpha   90.00
_cell.angle_beta   90.00
_cell.angle_gamma   90.00
#
_symmetry.space_group_name_H-M   'P 1'
#
loop_
_entity.id
_entity.type
_entity.pdbx_description
1 polymer ?
#
loop_
_entity_poly.entity_id
_entity_poly.type
_entity_poly.pdbx_seq_one_letter_code
_entity_poly.pdbx_strand_id
1 'polypeptide(L)'
;MGRFIKGDIVVVPFSFSDLSQSKKRPALVLSDLDGEDLILSQITSQNIYDSYAIEISENDFEKGSLNKISNIRPNKYLQQMKE
;
A
#
# COMPACT_ATOMS: atom_id res chain seq x y z
N MET A 1 15.83 11.28 -3.13
CA MET A 1 14.72 10.32 -3.01
C MET A 1 14.79 9.66 -1.65
N GLY A 2 13.66 9.45 -0.97
CA GLY A 2 13.61 8.71 0.29
C GLY A 2 13.88 7.22 0.03
N ARG A 3 14.54 6.54 0.97
CA ARG A 3 14.70 5.09 0.90
C ARG A 3 13.35 4.45 1.25
N PHE A 4 12.87 3.55 0.40
CA PHE A 4 11.68 2.75 0.69
C PHE A 4 12.07 1.59 1.58
N ILE A 5 11.55 1.56 2.81
CA ILE A 5 11.88 0.53 3.79
C ILE A 5 10.65 -0.33 4.01
N LYS A 6 10.85 -1.64 4.18
CA LYS A 6 9.76 -2.53 4.58
C LYS A 6 9.04 -1.98 5.83
N GLY A 7 7.72 -1.89 5.75
CA GLY A 7 6.89 -1.28 6.80
C GLY A 7 6.47 0.16 6.50
N ASP A 8 7.16 0.85 5.58
CA ASP A 8 6.74 2.18 5.15
C ASP A 8 5.41 2.12 4.40
N ILE A 9 4.61 3.17 4.55
CA ILE A 9 3.43 3.39 3.72
C ILE A 9 3.71 4.49 2.72
N VAL A 10 3.56 4.15 1.44
CA VAL A 10 3.78 5.04 0.31
C VAL A 10 2.48 5.30 -0.43
N VAL A 11 2.39 6.42 -1.15
CA VAL A 11 1.24 6.73 -2.00
C VAL A 11 1.64 6.51 -3.45
N VAL A 12 1.01 5.53 -4.10
CA VAL A 12 1.27 5.17 -5.50
C VAL A 12 0.02 5.32 -6.36
N PRO A 13 0.16 5.61 -7.67
CA PRO A 13 -0.97 5.60 -8.59
C PRO A 13 -1.46 4.17 -8.81
N PHE A 14 -2.66 3.87 -8.33
CA PHE A 14 -3.33 2.61 -8.65
C PHE A 14 -4.23 2.81 -9.87
N SER A 15 -3.90 2.13 -10.96
CA SER A 15 -4.79 2.01 -12.12
C SER A 15 -6.00 1.13 -11.78
N PHE A 16 -7.18 1.51 -12.27
CA PHE A 16 -8.31 0.59 -12.30
C PHE A 16 -8.03 -0.55 -13.30
N SER A 17 -8.72 -1.68 -13.13
CA SER A 17 -8.56 -2.85 -14.01
C SER A 17 -8.88 -2.55 -15.48
N ASP A 18 -9.71 -1.55 -15.74
CA ASP A 18 -10.07 -1.06 -17.08
C ASP A 18 -9.13 0.03 -17.60
N LEU A 19 -8.07 0.38 -16.83
CA LEU A 19 -7.07 1.41 -17.13
C LEU A 19 -7.64 2.81 -17.42
N SER A 20 -8.93 3.03 -17.13
CA SER A 20 -9.61 4.28 -17.50
C SER A 20 -9.18 5.47 -16.65
N GLN A 21 -8.79 5.19 -15.40
CA GLN A 21 -8.33 6.19 -14.43
C GLN A 21 -7.27 5.58 -13.51
N SER A 22 -6.45 6.44 -12.92
CA SER A 22 -5.61 6.10 -11.78
C SER A 22 -6.03 6.91 -10.56
N LYS A 23 -6.05 6.27 -9.39
CA LYS A 23 -6.24 6.94 -8.11
C LYS A 23 -5.01 6.74 -7.25
N LYS A 24 -4.50 7.82 -6.67
CA LYS A 24 -3.45 7.73 -5.65
C LYS A 24 -4.01 7.00 -4.43
N ARG A 25 -3.38 5.89 -4.06
CA ARG A 25 -3.78 5.09 -2.90
C ARG A 25 -2.56 4.77 -2.05
N PRO A 26 -2.72 4.71 -0.71
CA PRO A 26 -1.68 4.20 0.15
C PRO A 26 -1.40 2.72 -0.17
N ALA A 27 -0.15 2.32 -0.02
CA ALA A 27 0.31 0.94 -0.13
C ALA A 27 1.45 0.70 0.87
N LEU A 28 1.48 -0.50 1.45
CA LEU A 28 2.52 -0.91 2.38
C LEU A 28 3.72 -1.48 1.61
N VAL A 29 4.92 -1.01 1.89
CA VAL A 29 6.16 -1.60 1.36
C VAL A 29 6.41 -2.94 2.03
N LEU A 30 6.34 -4.03 1.25
CA LEU A 30 6.63 -5.38 1.70
C LEU A 30 8.10 -5.74 1.51
N SER A 31 8.67 -5.31 0.37
CA SER A 31 10.09 -5.54 0.05
C SER A 31 10.61 -4.45 -0.88
N ASP A 32 11.82 -3.98 -0.58
CA ASP A 32 12.66 -3.25 -1.52
C ASP A 32 13.44 -4.29 -2.33
N LEU A 33 13.25 -4.32 -3.65
CA LEU A 33 13.98 -5.24 -4.53
C LEU A 33 15.26 -4.58 -5.05
N ASP A 34 16.26 -5.38 -5.36
CA ASP A 34 17.44 -4.89 -6.08
C ASP A 34 17.00 -4.30 -7.43
N GLY A 35 17.49 -3.08 -7.73
CA GLY A 35 17.09 -2.33 -8.92
C GLY A 35 16.00 -1.30 -8.65
N GLU A 36 15.05 -1.20 -9.59
CA GLU A 36 14.06 -0.11 -9.66
C GLU A 36 12.68 -0.51 -9.14
N ASP A 37 12.49 -1.68 -8.53
CA ASP A 37 11.15 -2.15 -8.17
C ASP A 37 10.92 -2.30 -6.65
N LEU A 38 9.67 -2.14 -6.24
CA LEU A 38 9.16 -2.41 -4.91
C LEU A 38 8.04 -3.45 -4.97
N ILE A 39 7.98 -4.34 -3.98
CA ILE A 39 6.80 -5.14 -3.72
C ILE A 39 5.94 -4.38 -2.70
N LEU A 40 4.71 -4.06 -3.10
CA LEU A 40 3.75 -3.33 -2.29
C LEU A 40 2.52 -4.18 -1.99
N SER A 41 1.87 -3.95 -0.85
CA SER A 41 0.54 -4.46 -0.52
C SER A 41 -0.48 -3.34 -0.61
N GLN A 42 -1.63 -3.60 -1.22
CA GLN A 42 -2.71 -2.63 -1.28
C GLN A 42 -3.24 -2.29 0.12
N ILE A 43 -3.56 -1.01 0.33
CA ILE A 43 -4.32 -0.51 1.49
C ILE A 43 -5.63 0.11 1.00
N THR A 44 -6.72 -0.13 1.73
CA THR A 44 -8.04 0.40 1.39
C THR A 44 -8.90 0.63 2.63
N SER A 45 -9.63 1.74 2.65
CA SER A 45 -10.62 2.05 3.70
C SER A 45 -12.02 1.48 3.40
N GLN A 46 -12.17 0.75 2.28
CA GLN A 46 -13.43 0.08 1.99
C GLN A 46 -13.63 -1.09 2.94
N ASN A 47 -14.89 -1.40 3.25
CA ASN A 47 -15.23 -2.54 4.08
C ASN A 47 -15.10 -3.82 3.24
N ILE A 48 -14.23 -4.74 3.65
CA ILE A 48 -13.87 -5.93 2.86
C ILE A 48 -13.95 -7.17 3.75
N TYR A 49 -14.64 -8.20 3.27
CA TYR A 49 -14.79 -9.50 3.93
C TYR A 49 -13.71 -10.51 3.50
N ASP A 50 -12.48 -10.03 3.37
CA ASP A 50 -11.35 -10.83 2.92
C ASP A 50 -10.67 -11.42 4.16
N SER A 51 -10.50 -12.75 4.21
CA SER A 51 -9.92 -13.43 5.37
C SER A 51 -8.44 -13.07 5.59
N TYR A 52 -7.78 -12.47 4.61
CA TYR A 52 -6.42 -11.97 4.73
C TYR A 52 -6.34 -10.48 5.08
N ALA A 53 -7.48 -9.78 5.19
CA ALA A 53 -7.48 -8.36 5.54
C ALA A 53 -6.97 -8.16 6.97
N ILE A 54 -6.01 -7.25 7.12
CA ILE A 54 -5.45 -6.85 8.40
C ILE A 54 -5.84 -5.40 8.62
N GLU A 55 -6.64 -5.13 9.65
CA GLU A 55 -7.02 -3.77 10.02
C GLU A 55 -5.77 -2.98 10.43
N ILE A 56 -5.72 -1.71 10.01
CA ILE A 56 -4.70 -0.75 10.41
C ILE A 56 -5.37 0.56 10.86
N SER A 57 -5.00 1.00 12.04
CA SER A 57 -5.47 2.20 12.73
C SER A 57 -4.31 3.17 12.97
N GLU A 58 -4.61 4.34 13.53
CA GLU A 58 -3.58 5.32 13.88
C GLU A 58 -2.56 4.81 14.92
N ASN A 59 -2.94 3.87 15.78
CA ASN A 59 -2.09 3.34 16.84
C ASN A 59 -1.01 2.38 16.32
N ASP A 60 -1.15 1.91 15.07
CA ASP A 60 -0.22 0.98 14.44
C ASP A 60 0.98 1.70 13.78
N PHE A 61 1.03 3.03 13.86
CA PHE A 61 2.08 3.86 13.28
C PHE A 61 3.06 4.35 14.34
N GLU A 62 4.35 4.10 14.13
CA GLU A 62 5.40 4.78 14.88
C GLU A 62 5.50 6.27 14.49
N LYS A 63 5.26 6.57 13.21
CA LYS A 63 5.29 7.92 12.62
C LYS A 63 4.27 8.04 11.49
N GLY A 64 3.64 9.21 11.41
CA GLY A 64 2.60 9.47 10.41
C GLY A 64 1.27 8.80 10.77
N SER A 65 0.35 8.76 9.81
CA SER A 65 -0.95 8.11 9.98
C SER A 65 -1.66 7.94 8.63
N LEU A 66 -2.76 7.18 8.64
CA LEU A 66 -3.78 7.23 7.60
C LEU A 66 -4.96 8.08 8.07
N ASN A 67 -5.62 8.76 7.13
CA ASN A 67 -6.76 9.61 7.45
C ASN A 67 -7.98 8.86 8.01
N LYS A 68 -8.02 7.52 7.84
CA LYS A 68 -9.12 6.64 8.23
C LYS A 68 -8.58 5.25 8.54
N ILE A 69 -9.25 4.54 9.46
CA ILE A 69 -9.07 3.10 9.64
C ILE A 69 -9.18 2.42 8.28
N SER A 70 -8.22 1.56 7.98
CA SER A 70 -8.06 0.93 6.69
C SER A 70 -7.69 -0.54 6.85
N ASN A 71 -7.59 -1.25 5.74
CA ASN A 71 -7.20 -2.65 5.69
C ASN A 71 -6.00 -2.83 4.77
N ILE A 72 -4.94 -3.45 5.27
CA ILE A 72 -3.86 -4.01 4.46
C ILE A 72 -4.38 -5.31 3.84
N ARG A 73 -4.11 -5.52 2.56
CA ARG A 73 -4.53 -6.72 1.81
C ARG A 73 -3.31 -7.48 1.26
N PRO A 74 -2.65 -8.34 2.06
CA PRO A 74 -1.43 -9.04 1.64
C PRO A 74 -1.62 -9.92 0.40
N ASN A 75 -2.83 -10.43 0.19
CA ASN A 75 -3.22 -11.19 -1.00
C ASN A 75 -3.46 -10.32 -2.26
N LYS A 76 -3.37 -8.99 -2.14
CA LYS A 76 -3.43 -8.00 -3.23
C LYS A 76 -2.14 -7.19 -3.26
N TYR A 77 -1.07 -7.86 -3.66
CA TYR A 77 0.24 -7.24 -3.88
C TYR A 77 0.41 -6.77 -5.33
N LEU A 78 1.32 -5.82 -5.52
CA LEU A 78 1.76 -5.32 -6.82
C LEU A 78 3.25 -5.02 -6.80
N GLN A 79 3.88 -5.14 -7.96
CA GLN A 79 5.22 -4.63 -8.21
C GLN A 79 5.10 -3.23 -8.82
N GLN A 80 5.86 -2.28 -8.28
CA GLN A 80 5.83 -0.88 -8.70
C GLN A 80 7.25 -0.35 -8.84
N MET A 81 7.50 0.41 -9.90
CA MET A 81 8.79 1.08 -10.10
C MET A 81 9.00 2.21 -9.08
N LYS A 82 10.24 2.37 -8.62
CA LYS A 82 10.73 3.45 -7.75
C LYS A 82 10.75 4.73 -8.59
N GLU A 83 9.91 5.71 -8.24
CA GLU A 83 9.92 7.06 -8.81
C GLU A 83 10.49 8.08 -7.81
#